data_AF-A0A0M8YLS1-F1
#
_entry.id   AF-A0A0M8YLS1-F1
#
_cell.length_a   1.000
_cell.length_b   1.000
_cell.length_c   1.000
_cell.angle_alpha   90.00
_cell.angle_beta   90.00
_cell.angle_gamma   90.00
#
_symmetry.space_group_name_H-M   'P 1'
#
loop_
_entity.id
_entity.type
_entity.pdbx_description
1 polymer ?
#
loop_
_entity_poly.entity_id
_entity_poly.type
_entity_poly.pdbx_seq_one_letter_code
_entity_poly.pdbx_strand_id
1 'polypeptide(L)'
;MRARRRQVMSRLAAWLRREPDDVNIMLPFHEVVESLGMLSERRLGLRTIRLDSIVGSVDRTRDFDRRFRPTSARVRERWQRLALAQRRGEAVPPIEVYRVGDLHFVQDGHHRVSVAHALGLEVIDAYVTEVVTRIAAHGIRHRGDLIVKDYRRLFLERVPLGGQARAEVLLSDPWEYAALGEHVEAWGFRLMQDEGVFLDRVTVAGRWHAEEYRPVVELLRQADLVGDRTETEAYLWVAAERYRLIRTHRWDSDVISTLRSRR
;
A
#
# COMPACT_ATOMS: atom_id res chain seq x y z
N MET A 1 2.22 18.61 -34.44
CA MET A 1 2.62 19.65 -33.45
C MET A 1 1.73 19.76 -32.20
N ARG A 2 0.44 19.38 -32.22
CA ARG A 2 -0.48 19.49 -31.06
C ARG A 2 -0.14 18.57 -29.86
N ALA A 3 0.41 17.38 -30.10
CA ALA A 3 0.77 16.43 -29.03
C ALA A 3 1.98 16.86 -28.17
N ARG A 4 2.98 17.50 -28.79
CA ARG A 4 4.20 17.97 -28.12
C ARG A 4 3.90 19.12 -27.15
N ARG A 5 2.98 20.03 -27.51
CA ARG A 5 2.47 21.09 -26.61
C ARG A 5 1.73 20.51 -25.41
N ARG A 6 0.90 19.48 -25.58
CA ARG A 6 0.19 18.83 -24.45
C ARG A 6 1.15 18.18 -23.44
N GLN A 7 2.23 17.58 -23.90
CA GLN A 7 3.22 16.92 -23.05
C GLN A 7 4.08 17.93 -22.26
N VAL A 8 4.33 19.10 -22.82
CA VAL A 8 4.99 20.22 -22.11
C VAL A 8 4.04 20.83 -21.07
N MET A 9 2.76 21.03 -21.44
CA MET A 9 1.75 21.55 -20.51
C MET A 9 1.45 20.58 -19.35
N SER A 10 1.51 19.26 -19.57
CA SER A 10 1.35 18.28 -18.48
C SER A 10 2.53 18.28 -17.50
N ARG A 11 3.76 18.52 -17.97
CA ARG A 11 4.94 18.66 -17.11
C ARG A 11 4.90 19.93 -16.27
N LEU A 12 4.48 21.05 -16.88
CA LEU A 12 4.28 22.31 -16.15
C LEU A 12 3.14 22.22 -15.13
N ALA A 13 2.05 21.53 -15.47
CA ALA A 13 0.92 21.31 -14.57
C ALA A 13 1.26 20.35 -13.40
N ALA A 14 2.20 19.42 -13.58
CA ALA A 14 2.70 18.55 -12.52
C ALA A 14 3.65 19.30 -11.56
N TRP A 15 4.54 20.14 -12.12
CA TRP A 15 5.43 21.01 -11.34
C TRP A 15 4.66 22.00 -10.45
N LEU A 16 3.56 22.58 -10.98
CA LEU A 16 2.67 23.46 -10.23
C LEU A 16 1.87 22.76 -9.11
N ARG A 17 1.75 21.43 -9.13
CA ARG A 17 0.97 20.66 -8.15
C ARG A 17 1.79 20.08 -6.99
N ARG A 18 3.11 20.24 -6.95
CA ARG A 18 4.00 19.56 -5.97
C ARG A 18 3.73 18.04 -5.92
N GLU A 19 3.40 17.43 -7.05
CA GLU A 19 3.30 15.97 -7.14
C GLU A 19 4.71 15.37 -7.19
N PRO A 20 5.04 14.32 -6.40
CA PRO A 20 6.36 13.73 -6.41
C PRO A 20 6.71 13.17 -7.81
N ASP A 21 8.00 13.24 -8.18
CA ASP A 21 8.50 12.96 -9.53
C ASP A 21 8.18 11.54 -10.07
N ASP A 22 7.77 10.63 -9.20
CA ASP A 22 7.43 9.24 -9.49
C ASP A 22 5.96 9.02 -9.92
N VAL A 23 5.07 10.01 -9.79
CA VAL A 23 3.64 9.89 -10.17
C VAL A 23 3.47 9.56 -11.66
N ASN A 24 4.41 9.95 -12.51
CA ASN A 24 4.41 9.69 -13.96
C ASN A 24 5.02 8.33 -14.35
N ILE A 25 5.52 7.54 -13.40
CA ILE A 25 6.16 6.24 -13.65
C ILE A 25 5.14 5.13 -13.39
N MET A 26 5.06 4.14 -14.28
CA MET A 26 4.24 2.94 -14.07
C MET A 26 4.68 2.19 -12.80
N LEU A 27 3.72 1.67 -12.04
CA LEU A 27 4.03 0.81 -10.91
C LEU A 27 4.64 -0.51 -11.41
N PRO A 28 5.86 -0.86 -10.96
CA PRO A 28 6.48 -2.13 -11.31
C PRO A 28 5.84 -3.26 -10.49
N PHE A 29 5.34 -4.28 -11.18
CA PHE A 29 4.67 -5.43 -10.56
C PHE A 29 5.50 -6.07 -9.44
N HIS A 30 6.79 -6.32 -9.70
CA HIS A 30 7.66 -7.03 -8.74
C HIS A 30 7.82 -6.28 -7.41
N GLU A 31 8.04 -4.95 -7.45
CA GLU A 31 8.19 -4.16 -6.21
C GLU A 31 6.86 -4.14 -5.42
N VAL A 32 5.71 -4.12 -6.10
CA VAL A 32 4.39 -4.15 -5.46
C VAL A 32 4.16 -5.49 -4.77
N VAL A 33 4.43 -6.60 -5.46
CA VAL A 33 4.24 -7.95 -4.91
C VAL A 33 5.18 -8.24 -3.74
N GLU A 34 6.43 -7.79 -3.84
CA GLU A 34 7.42 -7.88 -2.76
C GLU A 34 6.95 -7.11 -1.52
N SER A 35 6.58 -5.83 -1.70
CA SER A 35 6.12 -4.96 -0.59
C SER A 35 4.86 -5.49 0.10
N LEU A 36 3.96 -6.14 -0.64
CA LEU A 36 2.70 -6.67 -0.11
C LEU A 36 2.80 -8.11 0.41
N GLY A 37 3.88 -8.82 0.06
CA GLY A 37 4.15 -10.21 0.46
C GLY A 37 3.24 -11.21 -0.25
N MET A 38 3.73 -11.83 -1.32
CA MET A 38 3.00 -12.87 -2.05
C MET A 38 2.69 -14.08 -1.17
N LEU A 39 1.47 -14.60 -1.28
CA LEU A 39 1.03 -15.84 -0.62
C LEU A 39 0.76 -16.95 -1.64
N SER A 40 0.05 -16.63 -2.72
CA SER A 40 -0.29 -17.60 -3.77
C SER A 40 -0.66 -16.91 -5.09
N GLU A 41 -0.75 -17.71 -6.14
CA GLU A 41 -1.17 -17.29 -7.47
C GLU A 41 -2.26 -18.24 -7.98
N ARG A 42 -3.28 -17.70 -8.67
CA ARG A 42 -4.31 -18.51 -9.34
C ARG A 42 -4.78 -17.91 -10.65
N ARG A 43 -4.99 -18.75 -11.66
CA ARG A 43 -5.49 -18.31 -12.97
C ARG A 43 -7.01 -18.18 -12.94
N LEU A 44 -7.52 -16.97 -13.21
CA LEU A 44 -8.95 -16.67 -13.23
C LEU A 44 -9.58 -16.81 -14.63
N GLY A 45 -8.75 -16.94 -15.67
CA GLY A 45 -9.18 -17.07 -17.06
C GLY A 45 -9.57 -15.73 -17.68
N LEU A 46 -10.40 -15.78 -18.72
CA LEU A 46 -10.86 -14.60 -19.46
C LEU A 46 -11.85 -13.78 -18.62
N ARG A 47 -11.58 -12.48 -18.44
CA ARG A 47 -12.41 -11.53 -17.72
C ARG A 47 -12.40 -10.18 -18.43
N THR A 48 -13.53 -9.48 -18.40
CA THR A 48 -13.60 -8.07 -18.77
C THR A 48 -13.20 -7.24 -17.56
N ILE A 49 -12.18 -6.40 -17.70
CA ILE A 49 -11.63 -5.56 -16.63
C ILE A 49 -11.74 -4.08 -16.98
N ARG A 50 -11.78 -3.21 -15.96
CA ARG A 50 -11.76 -1.76 -16.18
C ARG A 50 -10.37 -1.28 -16.56
N LEU A 51 -10.28 -0.42 -17.57
CA LEU A 51 -9.01 0.15 -18.01
C LEU A 51 -8.34 1.03 -16.94
N ASP A 52 -9.12 1.67 -16.07
CA ASP A 52 -8.59 2.51 -14.98
C ASP A 52 -7.96 1.72 -13.82
N SER A 53 -8.24 0.42 -13.74
CA SER A 53 -7.61 -0.49 -12.78
C SER A 53 -6.22 -0.95 -13.23
N ILE A 54 -5.83 -0.68 -14.48
CA ILE A 54 -4.51 -1.00 -15.02
C ILE A 54 -3.52 0.09 -14.60
N VAL A 55 -2.67 -0.22 -13.63
CA VAL A 55 -1.79 0.77 -12.98
C VAL A 55 -0.31 0.59 -13.30
N GLY A 56 0.05 -0.54 -13.92
CA GLY A 56 1.43 -0.92 -14.06
C GLY A 56 1.70 -2.02 -15.08
N SER A 57 2.94 -2.47 -15.09
CA SER A 57 3.45 -3.48 -16.01
C SER A 57 4.34 -4.46 -15.27
N VAL A 58 4.35 -5.71 -15.73
CA VAL A 58 5.32 -6.72 -15.30
C VAL A 58 6.69 -6.39 -15.87
N ASP A 59 6.76 -6.08 -17.16
CA ASP A 59 7.99 -5.69 -17.82
C ASP A 59 8.34 -4.23 -17.57
N ARG A 60 9.63 -3.95 -17.36
CA ARG A 60 10.20 -2.59 -17.28
C ARG A 60 10.18 -1.93 -18.66
N THR A 61 9.01 -1.50 -19.13
CA THR A 61 8.90 -0.86 -20.43
C THR A 61 9.20 0.63 -20.33
N ARG A 62 10.47 1.00 -20.62
CA ARG A 62 10.85 2.40 -20.94
C ARG A 62 10.13 2.97 -22.16
N ASP A 63 9.45 2.10 -22.92
CA ASP A 63 8.73 2.39 -24.15
C ASP A 63 7.30 2.96 -23.96
N PHE A 64 6.77 2.98 -22.74
CA PHE A 64 5.42 3.45 -22.45
C PHE A 64 5.36 4.38 -21.22
N ASP A 65 4.52 5.42 -21.29
CA ASP A 65 4.16 6.24 -20.10
C ASP A 65 3.05 5.58 -19.28
N ARG A 66 2.69 6.12 -18.09
CA ARG A 66 1.62 5.59 -17.21
C ARG A 66 0.27 5.38 -17.89
N ARG A 67 -0.02 6.06 -19.01
CA ARG A 67 -1.25 5.86 -19.80
C ARG A 67 -1.04 4.92 -20.98
N PHE A 68 0.02 4.10 -20.91
CA PHE A 68 0.46 3.19 -21.96
C PHE A 68 0.71 3.90 -23.30
N ARG A 69 1.07 5.19 -23.32
CA ARG A 69 1.34 5.89 -24.58
C ARG A 69 2.77 5.61 -25.05
N PRO A 70 2.98 5.31 -26.34
CA PRO A 70 4.30 5.10 -26.90
C PRO A 70 5.24 6.29 -26.65
N THR A 71 6.39 6.05 -26.02
CA THR A 71 7.41 7.08 -25.80
C THR A 71 8.43 7.15 -26.95
N SER A 72 8.59 6.07 -27.72
CA SER A 72 9.54 5.97 -28.84
C SER A 72 8.88 5.95 -30.22
N ALA A 73 9.63 6.35 -31.26
CA ALA A 73 9.11 6.44 -32.64
C ALA A 73 8.76 5.08 -33.24
N ARG A 74 9.57 4.05 -32.95
CA ARG A 74 9.36 2.67 -33.40
C ARG A 74 8.05 2.07 -32.88
N VAL A 75 7.71 2.36 -31.63
CA VAL A 75 6.48 1.87 -30.98
C VAL A 75 5.23 2.57 -31.55
N ARG A 76 5.37 3.80 -32.09
CA ARG A 76 4.27 4.54 -32.72
C ARG A 76 3.80 3.94 -34.05
N GLU A 77 4.71 3.47 -34.92
CA GLU A 77 4.30 2.87 -36.21
C GLU A 77 3.49 1.58 -36.02
N ARG A 78 3.91 0.71 -35.10
CA ARG A 78 3.17 -0.51 -34.75
C ARG A 78 1.80 -0.17 -34.16
N TRP A 79 1.76 0.86 -33.30
CA TRP A 79 0.52 1.38 -32.71
C TRP A 79 -0.45 1.92 -33.77
N GLN A 80 0.04 2.67 -34.77
CA GLN A 80 -0.80 3.21 -35.84
C GLN A 80 -1.47 2.12 -36.68
N ARG A 81 -0.71 1.05 -37.02
CA ARG A 81 -1.28 -0.11 -37.72
C ARG A 81 -2.40 -0.78 -36.91
N LEU A 82 -2.18 -0.96 -35.61
CA LEU A 82 -3.18 -1.57 -34.72
C LEU A 82 -4.42 -0.67 -34.56
N ALA A 83 -4.22 0.63 -34.41
CA ALA A 83 -5.31 1.61 -34.30
C ALA A 83 -6.15 1.69 -35.59
N LEU A 84 -5.53 1.55 -36.77
CA LEU A 84 -6.22 1.51 -38.06
C LEU A 84 -7.05 0.24 -38.23
N ALA A 85 -6.53 -0.92 -37.82
CA ALA A 85 -7.28 -2.18 -37.81
C ALA A 85 -8.50 -2.10 -36.89
N GLN A 86 -8.34 -1.49 -35.72
CA GLN A 86 -9.44 -1.29 -34.78
C GLN A 86 -10.53 -0.34 -35.27
N ARG A 87 -10.16 0.75 -35.95
CA ARG A 87 -11.15 1.64 -36.57
C ARG A 87 -11.99 0.97 -37.66
N ARG A 88 -11.56 -0.19 -38.17
CA ARG A 88 -12.32 -1.01 -39.11
C ARG A 88 -13.30 -1.98 -38.42
N GLY A 89 -13.42 -1.94 -37.10
CA GLY A 89 -14.42 -2.71 -36.34
C GLY A 89 -13.99 -4.11 -35.91
N GLU A 90 -12.70 -4.44 -36.02
CA GLU A 90 -12.16 -5.69 -35.47
C GLU A 90 -12.30 -5.70 -33.92
N ALA A 91 -12.48 -6.86 -33.28
CA ALA A 91 -12.46 -6.93 -31.81
C ALA A 91 -11.03 -6.78 -31.27
N VAL A 92 -10.83 -6.12 -30.12
CA VAL A 92 -9.49 -6.02 -29.50
C VAL A 92 -9.16 -7.39 -28.90
N PRO A 93 -8.09 -8.09 -29.33
CA PRO A 93 -7.76 -9.38 -28.77
C PRO A 93 -7.45 -9.26 -27.27
N PRO A 94 -7.85 -10.23 -26.41
CA PRO A 94 -7.65 -10.15 -24.96
C PRO A 94 -6.18 -9.99 -24.56
N ILE A 95 -5.91 -9.11 -23.61
CA ILE A 95 -4.56 -8.89 -23.04
C ILE A 95 -4.21 -9.95 -21.97
N GLU A 96 -2.98 -9.97 -21.49
CA GLU A 96 -2.58 -10.81 -20.34
C GLU A 96 -2.18 -9.92 -19.17
N VAL A 97 -2.76 -10.16 -17.99
CA VAL A 97 -2.52 -9.33 -16.81
C VAL A 97 -2.38 -10.16 -15.53
N TYR A 98 -1.56 -9.64 -14.63
CA TYR A 98 -1.63 -10.00 -13.22
C TYR A 98 -2.56 -9.06 -12.47
N ARG A 99 -3.34 -9.61 -11.53
CA ARG A 99 -4.21 -8.87 -10.62
C ARG A 99 -3.68 -8.96 -9.20
N VAL A 100 -3.48 -7.82 -8.54
CA VAL A 100 -3.11 -7.73 -7.12
C VAL A 100 -4.18 -6.89 -6.41
N GLY A 101 -5.12 -7.53 -5.73
CA GLY A 101 -6.30 -6.86 -5.18
C GLY A 101 -7.13 -6.19 -6.28
N ASP A 102 -7.19 -4.86 -6.25
CA ASP A 102 -7.97 -4.01 -7.17
C ASP A 102 -7.12 -3.57 -8.38
N LEU A 103 -5.82 -3.88 -8.37
CA LEU A 103 -4.83 -3.38 -9.32
C LEU A 103 -4.51 -4.42 -10.39
N HIS A 104 -4.35 -3.98 -11.64
CA HIS A 104 -3.92 -4.82 -12.75
C HIS A 104 -2.58 -4.36 -13.33
N PHE A 105 -1.73 -5.34 -13.65
CA PHE A 105 -0.39 -5.17 -14.21
C PHE A 105 -0.31 -5.90 -15.53
N VAL A 106 0.02 -5.19 -16.61
CA VAL A 106 0.09 -5.79 -17.95
C VAL A 106 1.33 -6.65 -18.08
N GLN A 107 1.12 -7.93 -18.38
CA GLN A 107 2.17 -8.87 -18.77
C GLN A 107 2.39 -8.79 -20.28
N ASP A 108 1.30 -8.88 -21.06
CA ASP A 108 1.33 -8.71 -22.52
C ASP A 108 0.15 -7.86 -23.00
N GLY A 109 0.36 -7.12 -24.09
CA GLY A 109 -0.67 -6.34 -24.75
C GLY A 109 -0.65 -4.83 -24.46
N HIS A 110 0.49 -4.24 -24.07
CA HIS A 110 0.63 -2.79 -23.81
C HIS A 110 0.11 -1.90 -24.94
N HIS A 111 0.39 -2.28 -26.19
CA HIS A 111 -0.13 -1.56 -27.36
C HIS A 111 -1.66 -1.59 -27.44
N ARG A 112 -2.30 -2.70 -27.04
CA ARG A 112 -3.76 -2.85 -27.06
C ARG A 112 -4.41 -2.01 -25.98
N VAL A 113 -3.83 -1.97 -24.77
CA VAL A 113 -4.23 -1.04 -23.71
C VAL A 113 -4.11 0.41 -24.17
N SER A 114 -3.01 0.76 -24.84
CA SER A 114 -2.81 2.09 -25.42
C SER A 114 -3.89 2.47 -26.44
N VAL A 115 -4.25 1.56 -27.34
CA VAL A 115 -5.29 1.77 -28.34
C VAL A 115 -6.65 1.90 -27.67
N ALA A 116 -6.98 1.03 -26.71
CA ALA A 116 -8.23 1.09 -25.97
C ALA A 116 -8.41 2.44 -25.25
N HIS A 117 -7.36 2.95 -24.60
CA HIS A 117 -7.36 4.31 -24.04
C HIS A 117 -7.55 5.41 -25.08
N ALA A 118 -6.94 5.29 -26.26
CA ALA A 118 -7.07 6.29 -27.31
C ALA A 118 -8.45 6.29 -27.98
N LEU A 119 -9.14 5.15 -27.96
CA LEU A 119 -10.52 5.01 -28.41
C LEU A 119 -11.54 5.41 -27.33
N GLY A 120 -11.09 5.68 -26.10
CA GLY A 120 -11.97 6.05 -25.00
C GLY A 120 -12.81 4.90 -24.47
N LEU A 121 -12.35 3.65 -24.64
CA LEU A 121 -13.01 2.50 -24.03
C LEU A 121 -12.87 2.56 -22.50
N GLU A 122 -13.85 2.02 -21.79
CA GLU A 122 -13.83 1.93 -20.33
C GLU A 122 -13.33 0.57 -19.84
N VAL A 123 -13.53 -0.47 -20.66
CA VAL A 123 -13.21 -1.85 -20.34
C VAL A 123 -12.39 -2.52 -21.46
N ILE A 124 -11.68 -3.59 -21.10
CA ILE A 124 -10.92 -4.43 -22.02
C ILE A 124 -10.97 -5.88 -21.53
N ASP A 125 -10.99 -6.84 -22.47
CA ASP A 125 -10.90 -8.25 -22.13
C ASP A 125 -9.47 -8.67 -21.83
N ALA A 126 -9.28 -9.47 -20.81
CA ALA A 126 -7.98 -9.92 -20.33
C ALA A 126 -8.01 -11.36 -19.81
N TYR A 127 -6.95 -12.13 -20.06
CA TYR A 127 -6.64 -13.30 -19.27
C TYR A 127 -5.99 -12.85 -17.96
N VAL A 128 -6.68 -13.13 -16.85
CA VAL A 128 -6.29 -12.64 -15.52
C VAL A 128 -5.66 -13.76 -14.71
N THR A 129 -4.50 -13.46 -14.15
CA THR A 129 -3.85 -14.27 -13.12
C THR A 129 -3.82 -13.48 -11.82
N GLU A 130 -4.50 -13.97 -10.78
CA GLU A 130 -4.60 -13.28 -9.50
C GLU A 130 -3.47 -13.69 -8.56
N VAL A 131 -2.82 -12.69 -7.97
CA VAL A 131 -1.78 -12.82 -6.95
C VAL A 131 -2.40 -12.41 -5.62
N VAL A 132 -2.46 -13.36 -4.70
CA VAL A 132 -2.93 -13.14 -3.33
C VAL A 132 -1.74 -12.67 -2.50
N THR A 133 -1.92 -11.58 -1.76
CA THR A 133 -0.90 -10.94 -0.94
C THR A 133 -1.30 -10.88 0.53
N ARG A 134 -0.31 -10.74 1.42
CA ARG A 134 -0.51 -10.67 2.88
C ARG A 134 -1.16 -9.36 3.30
N ILE A 135 -0.80 -8.25 2.63
CA ILE A 135 -1.37 -6.92 2.83
C ILE A 135 -2.22 -6.52 1.64
N ALA A 136 -3.36 -5.87 1.90
CA ALA A 136 -4.23 -5.38 0.83
C ALA A 136 -3.53 -4.30 -0.01
N ALA A 137 -3.64 -4.42 -1.34
CA ALA A 137 -3.11 -3.49 -2.32
C ALA A 137 -3.86 -2.14 -2.38
N HIS A 138 -5.02 -2.05 -1.72
CA HIS A 138 -5.84 -0.86 -1.71
C HIS A 138 -5.06 0.38 -1.25
N GLY A 139 -5.27 1.50 -1.94
CA GLY A 139 -4.62 2.79 -1.65
C GLY A 139 -3.28 3.02 -2.33
N ILE A 140 -2.70 2.02 -3.00
CA ILE A 140 -1.45 2.20 -3.75
C ILE A 140 -1.72 2.99 -5.03
N ARG A 141 -1.10 4.16 -5.15
CA ARG A 141 -1.20 5.07 -6.31
C ARG A 141 0.16 5.37 -6.93
N HIS A 142 1.21 5.37 -6.14
CA HIS A 142 2.59 5.71 -6.51
C HIS A 142 3.60 4.89 -5.68
N ARG A 143 4.89 4.98 -6.00
CA ARG A 143 5.90 4.12 -5.36
C ARG A 143 6.07 4.44 -3.87
N GLY A 144 5.89 5.70 -3.47
CA GLY A 144 5.93 6.11 -2.06
C GLY A 144 4.98 5.31 -1.16
N ASP A 145 3.81 4.92 -1.67
CA ASP A 145 2.83 4.12 -0.92
C ASP A 145 3.35 2.71 -0.58
N LEU A 146 4.30 2.18 -1.38
CA LEU A 146 4.87 0.85 -1.17
C LEU A 146 5.72 0.79 0.09
N ILE A 147 6.40 1.89 0.46
CA ILE A 147 7.23 1.95 1.67
C ILE A 147 6.35 1.73 2.90
N VAL A 148 5.24 2.46 3.02
CA VAL A 148 4.29 2.30 4.13
C VAL A 148 3.75 0.85 4.19
N LYS A 149 3.43 0.27 3.03
CA LYS A 149 2.90 -1.10 2.94
C LYS A 149 3.94 -2.15 3.36
N ASP A 150 5.19 -1.96 2.96
CA ASP A 150 6.29 -2.86 3.28
C ASP A 150 6.59 -2.86 4.79
N TYR A 151 6.70 -1.67 5.40
CA TYR A 151 6.86 -1.56 6.86
C TYR A 151 5.68 -2.18 7.62
N ARG A 152 4.44 -1.96 7.15
CA ARG A 152 3.26 -2.61 7.75
C ARG A 152 3.29 -4.13 7.59
N ARG A 153 3.76 -4.65 6.46
CA ARG A 153 3.92 -6.10 6.23
C ARG A 153 4.93 -6.69 7.20
N LEU A 154 6.11 -6.06 7.33
CA LEU A 154 7.16 -6.48 8.26
C LEU A 154 6.67 -6.43 9.72
N PHE A 155 5.90 -5.42 10.09
CA PHE A 155 5.27 -5.36 11.41
C PHE A 155 4.32 -6.55 11.63
N LEU A 156 3.42 -6.85 10.69
CA LEU A 156 2.47 -7.97 10.83
C LEU A 156 3.12 -9.36 10.75
N GLU A 157 4.35 -9.46 10.27
CA GLU A 157 5.19 -10.68 10.35
C GLU A 157 5.76 -10.90 11.75
N ARG A 158 6.07 -9.81 12.45
CA ARG A 158 6.61 -9.82 13.81
C ARG A 158 5.49 -9.92 14.85
N VAL A 159 4.41 -9.19 14.61
CA VAL A 159 3.23 -9.06 15.48
C VAL A 159 1.99 -9.48 14.69
N PRO A 160 1.67 -10.78 14.62
CA PRO A 160 0.64 -11.33 13.74
C PRO A 160 -0.79 -11.03 14.26
N LEU A 161 -1.22 -9.78 14.10
CA LEU A 161 -2.58 -9.35 14.43
C LEU A 161 -3.59 -9.83 13.37
N GLY A 162 -4.73 -10.32 13.84
CA GLY A 162 -5.87 -10.71 13.02
C GLY A 162 -7.08 -9.79 13.20
N GLY A 163 -8.05 -9.89 12.27
CA GLY A 163 -9.37 -9.27 12.39
C GLY A 163 -9.36 -7.79 12.76
N GLN A 164 -10.13 -7.43 13.78
CA GLN A 164 -10.30 -6.06 14.26
C GLN A 164 -8.99 -5.45 14.78
N ALA A 165 -8.17 -6.20 15.51
CA ALA A 165 -6.90 -5.71 16.04
C ALA A 165 -5.97 -5.22 14.93
N ARG A 166 -5.92 -5.95 13.81
CA ARG A 166 -5.16 -5.55 12.62
C ARG A 166 -5.70 -4.28 11.95
N ALA A 167 -7.01 -4.06 12.02
CA ALA A 167 -7.67 -2.90 11.41
C ALA A 167 -7.47 -1.62 12.25
N GLU A 168 -7.39 -1.75 13.57
CA GLU A 168 -7.19 -0.63 14.51
C GLU A 168 -5.74 -0.12 14.52
N VAL A 169 -4.75 -1.00 14.33
CA VAL A 169 -3.33 -0.64 14.38
C VAL A 169 -2.87 -0.03 13.05
N LEU A 170 -3.05 1.28 12.95
CA LEU A 170 -2.72 2.12 11.80
C LEU A 170 -1.71 3.22 12.18
N LEU A 171 -0.63 3.33 11.41
CA LEU A 171 0.39 4.37 11.53
C LEU A 171 0.59 5.03 10.17
N SER A 172 0.80 6.35 10.18
CA SER A 172 1.04 7.12 8.96
C SER A 172 2.52 7.13 8.58
N ASP A 173 3.42 7.18 9.57
CA ASP A 173 4.87 7.08 9.36
C ASP A 173 5.29 5.61 9.24
N PRO A 174 5.91 5.19 8.12
CA PRO A 174 6.42 3.82 7.95
C PRO A 174 7.36 3.37 9.08
N TRP A 175 8.25 4.24 9.55
CA TRP A 175 9.27 3.86 10.53
C TRP A 175 8.65 3.49 11.89
N GLU A 176 7.53 4.10 12.25
CA GLU A 176 6.84 3.82 13.50
C GLU A 176 6.31 2.38 13.58
N TYR A 177 6.05 1.71 12.44
CA TYR A 177 5.71 0.28 12.44
C TYR A 177 6.87 -0.58 12.93
N ALA A 178 8.11 -0.21 12.62
CA ALA A 178 9.29 -0.91 13.13
C ALA A 178 9.44 -0.69 14.65
N ALA A 179 9.31 0.56 15.09
CA ALA A 179 9.37 0.92 16.51
C ALA A 179 8.26 0.22 17.32
N LEU A 180 7.04 0.15 16.78
CA LEU A 180 5.93 -0.56 17.42
C LEU A 180 6.22 -2.06 17.51
N GLY A 181 6.78 -2.68 16.46
CA GLY A 181 7.15 -4.10 16.49
C GLY A 181 8.13 -4.42 17.63
N GLU A 182 9.18 -3.63 17.76
CA GLU A 182 10.15 -3.76 18.87
C GLU A 182 9.50 -3.55 20.23
N HIS A 183 8.58 -2.58 20.33
CA HIS A 183 7.84 -2.31 21.55
C HIS A 183 7.01 -3.51 22.00
N VAL A 184 6.25 -4.13 21.08
CA VAL A 184 5.41 -5.30 21.37
C VAL A 184 6.24 -6.51 21.76
N GLU A 185 7.36 -6.74 21.07
CA GLU A 185 8.27 -7.84 21.43
C GLU A 185 8.88 -7.65 22.81
N ALA A 186 9.29 -6.42 23.16
CA ALA A 186 9.79 -6.11 24.49
C ALA A 186 8.70 -6.24 25.57
N TRP A 187 7.45 -5.89 25.26
CA TRP A 187 6.32 -6.13 26.13
C TRP A 187 6.06 -7.62 26.35
N GLY A 188 6.04 -8.40 25.26
CA GLY A 188 5.83 -9.85 25.30
C GLY A 188 6.93 -10.57 26.09
N PHE A 189 8.18 -10.13 25.95
CA PHE A 189 9.28 -10.66 26.75
C PHE A 189 9.06 -10.42 28.24
N ARG A 190 8.66 -9.21 28.66
CA ARG A 190 8.36 -8.92 30.07
C ARG A 190 7.21 -9.79 30.58
N LEU A 191 6.15 -9.93 29.79
CA LEU A 191 5.02 -10.80 30.12
C LEU A 191 5.47 -12.25 30.36
N MET A 192 6.29 -12.81 29.47
CA MET A 192 6.83 -14.17 29.63
C MET A 192 7.66 -14.31 30.90
N GLN A 193 8.45 -13.29 31.27
CA GLN A 193 9.24 -13.28 32.50
C GLN A 193 8.36 -13.23 33.75
N ASP A 194 7.29 -12.44 33.73
CA ASP A 194 6.35 -12.30 34.85
C ASP A 194 5.55 -13.61 35.08
N GLU A 195 5.19 -14.30 34.00
CA GLU A 195 4.40 -15.55 34.07
C GLU A 195 5.27 -16.83 34.15
N GLY A 196 6.57 -16.73 33.86
CA GLY A 196 7.49 -17.86 33.83
C GLY A 196 7.20 -18.87 32.71
N VAL A 197 6.54 -18.44 31.63
CA VAL A 197 6.17 -19.29 30.49
C VAL A 197 6.59 -18.67 29.17
N PHE A 198 6.95 -19.52 28.20
CA PHE A 198 7.23 -19.06 26.84
C PHE A 198 5.93 -18.93 26.05
N LEU A 199 5.73 -17.79 25.39
CA LEU A 199 4.55 -17.52 24.57
C LEU A 199 4.95 -17.36 23.10
N ASP A 200 4.12 -17.85 22.18
CA ASP A 200 4.31 -17.63 20.75
C ASP A 200 3.90 -16.20 20.34
N ARG A 201 4.28 -15.79 19.12
CA ARG A 201 4.02 -14.44 18.59
C ARG A 201 2.53 -14.10 18.46
N VAL A 202 1.68 -15.08 18.11
CA VAL A 202 0.23 -14.89 17.98
C VAL A 202 -0.38 -14.62 19.34
N THR A 203 0.03 -15.40 20.34
CA THR A 203 -0.39 -15.21 21.73
C THR A 203 0.07 -13.85 22.26
N VAL A 204 1.34 -13.48 22.09
CA VAL A 204 1.86 -12.17 22.49
C VAL A 204 1.11 -11.02 21.81
N ALA A 205 0.91 -11.09 20.49
CA ALA A 205 0.24 -10.04 19.73
C ALA A 205 -1.22 -9.84 20.18
N GLY A 206 -1.95 -10.93 20.40
CA GLY A 206 -3.33 -10.89 20.87
C GLY A 206 -3.44 -10.32 22.28
N ARG A 207 -2.57 -10.75 23.19
CA ARG A 207 -2.55 -10.26 24.58
C ARG A 207 -2.11 -8.80 24.65
N TRP A 208 -1.09 -8.40 23.92
CA TRP A 208 -0.67 -6.99 23.86
C TRP A 208 -1.83 -6.09 23.41
N HIS A 209 -2.55 -6.49 22.37
CA HIS A 209 -3.68 -5.70 21.86
C HIS A 209 -4.79 -5.55 22.92
N ALA A 210 -5.14 -6.66 23.58
CA ALA A 210 -6.25 -6.71 24.53
C ALA A 210 -5.91 -6.11 25.91
N GLU A 211 -4.70 -6.34 26.42
CA GLU A 211 -4.30 -6.05 27.81
C GLU A 211 -3.53 -4.74 27.95
N GLU A 212 -2.86 -4.25 26.89
CA GLU A 212 -2.12 -2.97 26.93
C GLU A 212 -2.67 -1.96 25.92
N TYR A 213 -2.65 -2.27 24.63
CA TYR A 213 -2.97 -1.30 23.57
C TYR A 213 -4.37 -0.70 23.74
N ARG A 214 -5.41 -1.53 23.78
CA ARG A 214 -6.80 -1.07 23.81
C ARG A 214 -7.13 -0.30 25.10
N PRO A 215 -6.78 -0.77 26.32
CA PRO A 215 -6.98 0.01 27.54
C PRO A 215 -6.28 1.38 27.51
N VAL A 216 -5.05 1.43 27.00
CA VAL A 216 -4.30 2.69 26.89
C VAL A 216 -4.95 3.63 25.89
N VAL A 217 -5.31 3.15 24.70
CA VAL A 217 -6.02 3.97 23.70
C VAL A 217 -7.34 4.50 24.25
N GLU A 218 -8.09 3.68 25.00
CA GLU A 218 -9.32 4.13 25.64
C GLU A 218 -9.07 5.25 26.67
N LEU A 219 -8.05 5.12 27.51
CA LEU A 219 -7.63 6.18 28.43
C LEU A 219 -7.22 7.46 27.69
N LEU A 220 -6.50 7.34 26.57
CA LEU A 220 -6.09 8.49 25.76
C LEU A 220 -7.28 9.18 25.10
N ARG A 221 -8.27 8.42 24.62
CA ARG A 221 -9.53 8.97 24.09
C ARG A 221 -10.29 9.71 25.19
N GLN A 222 -10.50 9.08 26.34
CA GLN A 222 -11.18 9.70 27.49
C GLN A 222 -10.44 10.96 27.98
N ALA A 223 -9.12 10.97 27.81
CA ALA A 223 -8.29 12.09 28.24
C ALA A 223 -8.15 13.22 27.21
N ASP A 224 -8.73 13.08 26.01
CA ASP A 224 -8.54 13.97 24.85
C ASP A 224 -7.06 14.16 24.47
N LEU A 225 -6.29 13.07 24.57
CA LEU A 225 -4.84 13.04 24.29
C LEU A 225 -4.50 12.43 22.93
N VAL A 226 -5.50 11.96 22.19
CA VAL A 226 -5.29 11.49 20.81
C VAL A 226 -4.96 12.68 19.91
N GLY A 227 -5.81 13.71 19.86
CA GLY A 227 -5.59 14.87 19.00
C GLY A 227 -5.73 14.53 17.51
N ASP A 228 -4.90 15.12 16.65
CA ASP A 228 -4.98 15.00 15.18
C ASP A 228 -4.27 13.77 14.58
N ARG A 229 -3.76 12.88 15.43
CA ARG A 229 -2.99 11.67 15.06
C ARG A 229 -3.85 10.42 15.16
N THR A 230 -3.36 9.31 14.61
CA THR A 230 -4.00 8.02 14.83
C THR A 230 -3.89 7.59 16.29
N GLU A 231 -4.76 6.68 16.71
CA GLU A 231 -4.73 6.12 18.06
C GLU A 231 -3.43 5.35 18.33
N THR A 232 -2.90 4.69 17.31
CA THR A 232 -1.62 3.99 17.41
C THR A 232 -0.46 4.97 17.58
N GLU A 233 -0.47 6.10 16.86
CA GLU A 233 0.52 7.17 17.00
C GLU A 233 0.46 7.77 18.42
N ALA A 234 -0.75 7.99 18.94
CA ALA A 234 -0.94 8.47 20.31
C ALA A 234 -0.46 7.45 21.35
N TYR A 235 -0.80 6.17 21.15
CA TYR A 235 -0.31 5.06 21.98
C TYR A 235 1.22 5.02 21.99
N LEU A 236 1.87 5.03 20.82
CA LEU A 236 3.32 4.91 20.70
C LEU A 236 4.04 6.09 21.37
N TRP A 237 3.52 7.30 21.19
CA TRP A 237 4.02 8.50 21.86
C TRP A 237 4.01 8.34 23.39
N VAL A 238 2.89 7.90 23.97
CA VAL A 238 2.84 7.71 25.43
C VAL A 238 3.67 6.53 25.88
N ALA A 239 3.70 5.45 25.12
CA ALA A 239 4.49 4.27 25.45
C ALA A 239 6.01 4.58 25.49
N ALA A 240 6.48 5.51 24.64
CA ALA A 240 7.83 6.06 24.68
C ALA A 240 8.02 7.02 25.87
N GLU A 241 7.06 7.90 26.12
CA GLU A 241 7.12 8.88 27.22
C GLU A 241 7.04 8.19 28.61
N ARG A 242 6.38 7.02 28.71
CA ARG A 242 6.35 6.16 29.90
C ARG A 242 7.76 5.79 30.37
N TYR A 243 8.64 5.40 29.46
CA TYR A 243 10.05 5.13 29.77
C TYR A 243 10.79 6.37 30.22
N ARG A 244 10.54 7.50 29.56
CA ARG A 244 11.22 8.76 29.84
C ARG A 244 10.83 9.37 31.19
N LEU A 245 9.56 9.27 31.56
CA LEU A 245 8.99 9.95 32.72
C LEU A 245 8.92 9.08 33.98
N ILE A 246 8.49 7.84 33.84
CA ILE A 246 7.98 7.07 34.99
C ILE A 246 8.92 5.92 35.34
N ARG A 247 9.70 5.41 34.37
CA ARG A 247 10.57 4.23 34.53
C ARG A 247 9.83 3.00 35.10
N THR A 248 8.50 2.97 34.99
CA THR A 248 7.67 1.82 35.35
C THR A 248 6.83 1.37 34.16
N HIS A 249 6.36 0.12 34.20
CA HIS A 249 5.52 -0.47 33.15
C HIS A 249 4.02 -0.43 33.47
N ARG A 250 3.62 0.14 34.61
CA ARG A 250 2.22 0.19 35.05
C ARG A 250 1.47 1.38 34.44
N TRP A 251 0.20 1.15 34.09
CA TRP A 251 -0.73 2.18 33.64
C TRP A 251 -1.77 2.42 34.73
N ASP A 252 -1.75 3.60 35.33
CA ASP A 252 -2.71 4.04 36.34
C ASP A 252 -3.14 5.50 36.11
N SER A 253 -4.09 5.99 36.91
CA SER A 253 -4.60 7.37 36.83
C SER A 253 -3.52 8.42 37.04
N ASP A 254 -2.48 8.10 37.81
CA ASP A 254 -1.43 9.03 38.20
C ASP A 254 -0.47 9.28 37.01
N VAL A 255 -0.18 8.24 36.23
CA VAL A 255 0.54 8.32 34.95
C VAL A 255 -0.16 9.29 33.98
N ILE A 256 -1.49 9.16 33.81
CA ILE A 256 -2.26 10.01 32.89
C ILE A 256 -2.27 11.47 33.36
N SER A 257 -2.38 11.71 34.67
CA SER A 257 -2.34 13.06 35.23
C SER A 257 -1.01 13.77 34.96
N THR A 258 0.10 13.03 35.04
CA THR A 258 1.45 13.55 34.80
C THR A 258 1.65 13.98 33.35
N LEU A 259 1.15 13.19 32.40
CA LEU A 259 1.23 13.51 30.96
C LEU A 259 0.44 14.77 30.59
N ARG A 260 -0.74 14.97 31.20
CA ARG A 260 -1.56 16.18 30.96
C ARG A 260 -0.87 17.47 31.36
N SER A 261 -0.06 17.44 32.41
CA SER A 261 0.64 18.63 32.93
C SER A 261 1.75 19.16 32.02
N ARG A 262 2.13 18.41 30.98
CA ARG A 262 3.27 18.70 30.10
C ARG A 262 2.89 18.95 28.63
N ARG A 263 1.61 19.22 28.36
CA ARG A 263 1.13 19.67 27.06
C ARG A 263 1.82 20.96 26.61
#